data_AF-A0A6I3MN13-F1
#
_entry.id   AF-A0A6I3MN13-F1
#
_cell.length_a   1.000
_cell.length_b   1.000
_cell.length_c   1.000
_cell.angle_alpha   90.00
_cell.angle_beta   90.00
_cell.angle_gamma   90.00
#
_symmetry.space_group_name_H-M   'P 1'
#
loop_
_entity.id
_entity.type
_entity.pdbx_description
1 polymer ?
#
loop_
_entity_poly.entity_id
_entity_poly.type
_entity_poly.pdbx_seq_one_letter_code
_entity_poly.pdbx_strand_id
1 'polypeptide(L)'
;MKKDSITISNYIKKQKLLSKNPEILVIKDKKWVDLINNYSNSKQKLINNKLLKKLKNESIAVRFKQNDPSVNSEIITIIKKGNNDSINKLFRELISYSFNNKPKQIDNNLKLLLFESINNPELETSTAFMISSLKIDGFEKIIENLLLSGKSVDEITLFYCLKDSNNSNTIDYIINSVLNTNKHINEKKLFNKKFISTLDIIICNKKGNDVLKEKSLSFCIQLLDKYPITLELLNKSSIRAYQNREPFLLGGDFENQLGILYLLIKNNDQRIIPFLKLLQKLGVKDNIQFDFLFWKFDEDKSDAVFNKLLSDFQYYFSMVYELDRKDILLNDDNLMIKVLSNFEKTPTFAGMEHQVFIGWNIGHIRYLMTVFYKLDKSKFLTILNNSIKSPEDKNLFIKIYEEYNRSSIDSYILNQKLYTNTSNKYDNFDTGVYLSKRKIDLCNSFLNDMKIADYKIIESYSPEYEDNFEKTIYLKNFLNVIKNHSNNELKNMDYFFENVYKKSNDESSDYDEKFESNCYITFQNMVYFIKVNEKIDARKLVMNRISEKLLNSIKSSNHFVELDFWKVNNSSIYTFGNPDIVNGILSKYDFKN
;
A
#
# COMPACT_ATOMS: atom_id res chain seq x y z
N MET A 1 35.51 -14.30 -21.42
CA MET A 1 34.19 -13.62 -21.41
C MET A 1 33.62 -13.33 -22.81
N LYS A 2 34.16 -12.42 -23.64
CA LYS A 2 33.58 -12.14 -24.98
C LYS A 2 33.60 -13.36 -25.90
N LYS A 3 34.72 -14.10 -25.92
CA LYS A 3 34.85 -15.38 -26.64
C LYS A 3 33.80 -16.41 -26.17
N ASP A 4 33.64 -16.57 -24.86
CA ASP A 4 32.68 -17.52 -24.28
C ASP A 4 31.24 -17.12 -24.62
N SER A 5 30.89 -15.84 -24.52
CA SER A 5 29.58 -15.31 -24.92
C SER A 5 29.24 -15.62 -26.38
N ILE A 6 30.17 -15.37 -27.32
CA ILE A 6 29.99 -15.69 -28.74
C ILE A 6 29.84 -17.21 -28.94
N THR A 7 30.67 -18.00 -28.25
CA THR A 7 30.67 -19.46 -28.35
C THR A 7 29.35 -20.05 -27.85
N ILE A 8 28.86 -19.58 -26.69
CA ILE A 8 27.57 -19.96 -26.10
C ILE A 8 26.42 -19.55 -27.03
N SER A 9 26.43 -18.32 -27.54
CA SER A 9 25.38 -17.82 -28.46
C SER A 9 25.28 -18.65 -29.74
N ASN A 10 26.42 -18.97 -30.37
CA ASN A 10 26.46 -19.81 -31.57
C ASN A 10 25.94 -21.23 -31.28
N TYR A 11 26.33 -21.81 -30.14
CA TYR A 11 25.83 -23.11 -29.71
C TYR A 11 24.31 -23.10 -29.50
N ILE A 12 23.78 -22.12 -28.76
CA ILE A 12 22.35 -21.97 -28.50
C ILE A 12 21.57 -21.80 -29.81
N LYS A 13 22.06 -20.95 -30.73
CA LYS A 13 21.42 -20.75 -32.04
C LYS A 13 21.34 -22.06 -32.82
N LYS A 14 22.43 -22.84 -32.86
CA LYS A 14 22.46 -24.15 -33.53
C LYS A 14 21.49 -25.13 -32.87
N GLN A 15 21.50 -25.23 -31.54
CA GLN A 15 20.63 -26.15 -30.81
C GLN A 15 19.15 -25.79 -30.94
N LYS A 16 18.80 -24.50 -30.92
CA LYS A 16 17.43 -24.05 -31.17
C LYS A 16 16.95 -24.49 -32.54
N LEU A 17 17.74 -24.30 -33.59
CA LEU A 17 17.38 -24.76 -34.94
C LEU A 17 17.16 -26.28 -34.99
N LEU A 18 18.08 -27.06 -34.40
CA LEU A 18 17.97 -28.52 -34.34
C LEU A 18 16.73 -29.00 -33.58
N SER A 19 16.32 -28.27 -32.54
CA SER A 19 15.16 -28.61 -31.69
C SER A 19 13.86 -27.90 -32.09
N LYS A 20 13.78 -27.35 -33.31
CA LYS A 20 12.61 -26.64 -33.84
C LYS A 20 12.19 -25.41 -33.02
N ASN A 21 13.18 -24.64 -32.59
CA ASN A 21 13.05 -23.38 -31.84
C ASN A 21 12.15 -23.48 -30.60
N PRO A 22 12.50 -24.31 -29.61
CA PRO A 22 11.72 -24.44 -28.39
C PRO A 22 11.74 -23.12 -27.61
N GLU A 23 10.65 -22.85 -26.91
CA GLU A 23 10.54 -21.72 -26.00
C GLU A 23 11.58 -21.81 -24.86
N ILE A 24 11.72 -23.01 -24.27
CA ILE A 24 12.73 -23.33 -23.25
C ILE A 24 13.67 -24.39 -23.82
N LEU A 25 14.91 -23.99 -24.11
CA LEU A 25 15.97 -24.89 -24.57
C LEU A 25 16.67 -25.53 -23.37
N VAL A 26 16.74 -26.87 -23.34
CA VAL A 26 17.41 -27.61 -22.27
C VAL A 26 18.78 -28.10 -22.76
N ILE A 27 19.83 -27.74 -22.05
CA ILE A 27 21.22 -28.10 -22.35
C ILE A 27 21.71 -29.06 -21.27
N LYS A 28 22.07 -30.28 -21.67
CA LYS A 28 22.50 -31.37 -20.77
C LYS A 28 23.96 -31.77 -20.94
N ASP A 29 24.59 -31.36 -22.04
CA ASP A 29 25.98 -31.69 -22.32
C ASP A 29 26.89 -30.96 -21.30
N LYS A 30 27.63 -31.76 -20.51
CA LYS A 30 28.45 -31.26 -19.39
C LYS A 30 29.42 -30.16 -19.81
N LYS A 31 30.07 -30.30 -20.98
CA LYS A 31 31.03 -29.30 -21.47
C LYS A 31 30.34 -27.94 -21.67
N TRP A 32 29.12 -27.93 -22.20
CA TRP A 32 28.35 -26.71 -22.45
C TRP A 32 27.74 -26.13 -21.18
N VAL A 33 27.26 -27.00 -20.28
CA VAL A 33 26.77 -26.61 -18.95
C VAL A 33 27.87 -25.91 -18.16
N ASP A 34 29.05 -26.53 -18.05
CA ASP A 34 30.19 -25.97 -17.32
C ASP A 34 30.63 -24.62 -17.92
N LEU A 35 30.65 -24.50 -19.25
CA LEU A 35 31.00 -23.25 -19.93
C LEU A 35 30.01 -22.12 -19.59
N ILE A 36 28.70 -22.41 -19.61
CA ILE A 36 27.66 -21.41 -19.32
C ILE A 36 27.69 -21.02 -17.83
N ASN A 37 27.88 -21.98 -16.92
CA ASN A 37 27.97 -21.71 -15.49
C ASN A 37 29.17 -20.81 -15.17
N ASN A 38 30.35 -21.14 -15.72
CA ASN A 38 31.56 -20.35 -15.54
C ASN A 38 31.42 -18.94 -16.12
N TYR A 39 30.79 -18.82 -17.29
CA TYR A 39 30.48 -17.53 -17.90
C TYR A 39 29.56 -16.68 -17.03
N SER A 40 28.44 -17.25 -16.58
CA SER A 40 27.43 -16.57 -15.76
C SER A 40 28.02 -16.09 -14.44
N ASN A 41 28.76 -16.95 -13.73
CA ASN A 41 29.44 -16.61 -12.48
C ASN A 41 30.47 -15.49 -12.66
N SER A 42 31.29 -15.57 -13.72
CA SER A 42 32.29 -14.54 -14.01
C SER A 42 31.64 -13.20 -14.35
N LYS A 43 30.53 -13.22 -15.10
CA LYS A 43 29.79 -12.02 -15.47
C LYS A 43 29.09 -11.38 -14.27
N GLN A 44 28.49 -12.18 -13.38
CA GLN A 44 27.91 -11.68 -12.14
C GLN A 44 28.97 -11.04 -11.24
N LYS A 45 30.15 -11.66 -11.08
CA LYS A 45 31.27 -11.06 -10.34
C LYS A 45 31.71 -9.73 -10.95
N LEU A 46 31.78 -9.64 -12.28
CA LEU A 46 32.11 -8.40 -12.97
C LEU A 46 31.06 -7.31 -12.74
N ILE A 47 29.76 -7.64 -12.82
CA ILE A 47 28.66 -6.71 -12.56
C ILE A 47 28.73 -6.20 -11.12
N ASN A 48 28.88 -7.10 -10.13
CA ASN A 48 29.02 -6.72 -8.73
C ASN A 48 30.26 -5.83 -8.50
N ASN A 49 31.40 -6.16 -9.11
CA ASN A 49 32.61 -5.35 -9.00
C ASN A 49 32.45 -3.97 -9.67
N LYS A 50 31.75 -3.88 -10.80
CA LYS A 50 31.42 -2.60 -11.45
C LYS A 50 30.48 -1.78 -10.58
N LEU A 51 29.48 -2.41 -9.96
CA LEU A 51 28.55 -1.76 -9.05
C LEU A 51 29.27 -1.23 -7.81
N LEU A 52 30.15 -2.03 -7.18
CA LEU A 52 31.00 -1.59 -6.07
C LEU A 52 31.93 -0.45 -6.48
N LYS A 53 32.54 -0.50 -7.67
CA LYS A 53 33.37 0.59 -8.19
C LYS A 53 32.55 1.85 -8.47
N LYS A 54 31.34 1.72 -9.02
CA LYS A 54 30.43 2.84 -9.24
C LYS A 54 30.05 3.47 -7.91
N LEU A 55 29.66 2.63 -6.94
CA LEU A 55 29.29 3.04 -5.59
C LEU A 55 30.38 3.84 -4.89
N LYS A 56 31.67 3.54 -5.09
CA LYS A 56 32.77 4.34 -4.50
C LYS A 56 32.71 5.83 -4.85
N ASN A 57 32.11 6.17 -6.00
CA ASN A 57 31.97 7.55 -6.47
C ASN A 57 30.59 8.14 -6.14
N GLU A 58 29.69 7.36 -5.52
CA GLU A 58 28.36 7.81 -5.13
C GLU A 58 28.39 8.46 -3.74
N SER A 59 27.37 9.25 -3.43
CA SER A 59 27.23 9.87 -2.12
C SER A 59 27.09 8.85 -0.99
N ILE A 60 27.44 9.26 0.23
CA ILE A 60 27.28 8.47 1.45
C ILE A 60 25.84 7.94 1.57
N ALA A 61 24.85 8.76 1.26
CA ALA A 61 23.45 8.38 1.36
C ALA A 61 23.02 7.31 0.35
N VAL A 62 23.48 7.39 -0.90
CA VAL A 62 23.22 6.36 -1.93
C VAL A 62 23.85 5.04 -1.52
N ARG A 63 25.09 5.06 -1.04
CA ARG A 63 25.80 3.86 -0.56
C ARG A 63 25.15 3.29 0.71
N PHE A 64 24.70 4.14 1.62
CA PHE A 64 23.94 3.75 2.82
C PHE A 64 22.65 3.02 2.43
N LYS A 65 21.88 3.55 1.46
CA LYS A 65 20.67 2.89 0.92
C LYS A 65 20.98 1.49 0.40
N GLN A 66 22.13 1.30 -0.25
CA GLN A 66 22.56 0.02 -0.82
C GLN A 66 23.21 -0.93 0.20
N ASN A 67 23.19 -0.60 1.50
CA ASN A 67 23.79 -1.39 2.57
C ASN A 67 25.31 -1.62 2.42
N ASP A 68 26.03 -0.63 1.88
CA ASP A 68 27.49 -0.67 1.84
C ASP A 68 28.07 -0.64 3.28
N PRO A 69 28.75 -1.71 3.75
CA PRO A 69 29.24 -1.80 5.12
C PRO A 69 30.27 -0.73 5.49
N SER A 70 31.01 -0.19 4.52
CA SER A 70 32.05 0.80 4.82
C SER A 70 31.49 2.18 5.17
N VAL A 71 30.22 2.42 4.85
CA VAL A 71 29.55 3.71 5.08
C VAL A 71 29.39 4.01 6.58
N ASN A 72 29.20 3.00 7.43
CA ASN A 72 29.05 3.21 8.87
C ASN A 72 30.27 3.93 9.47
N SER A 73 31.48 3.52 9.08
CA SER A 73 32.73 4.13 9.54
C SER A 73 32.89 5.59 9.05
N GLU A 74 32.44 5.87 7.82
CA GLU A 74 32.45 7.23 7.26
C GLU A 74 31.48 8.15 8.01
N ILE A 75 30.27 7.68 8.29
CA ILE A 75 29.27 8.42 9.08
C ILE A 75 29.81 8.69 10.50
N ILE A 76 30.36 7.67 11.18
CA ILE A 76 30.99 7.83 12.50
C ILE A 76 32.08 8.91 12.46
N THR A 77 32.92 8.90 11.42
CA THR A 77 34.00 9.87 11.27
C THR A 77 33.46 11.29 11.11
N ILE A 78 32.38 11.48 10.35
CA ILE A 78 31.75 12.80 10.18
C ILE A 78 31.16 13.29 11.50
N ILE A 79 30.45 12.44 12.24
CA ILE A 79 29.85 12.82 13.53
C ILE A 79 30.94 13.16 14.56
N LYS A 80 32.01 12.35 14.64
CA LYS A 80 33.13 12.59 15.58
C LYS A 80 33.93 13.86 15.28
N LYS A 81 33.88 14.39 14.05
CA LYS A 81 34.48 15.71 13.74
C LYS A 81 33.74 16.87 14.41
N GLY A 82 32.51 16.66 14.88
CA GLY A 82 31.77 17.63 15.69
C GLY A 82 31.28 18.89 14.95
N ASN A 83 31.32 18.92 13.61
CA ASN A 83 30.81 20.05 12.83
C ASN A 83 29.29 19.90 12.61
N ASN A 84 28.50 20.70 13.32
CA ASN A 84 27.03 20.56 13.33
C ASN A 84 26.40 20.77 11.95
N ASP A 85 26.89 21.68 11.12
CA ASP A 85 26.38 21.89 9.76
C ASP A 85 26.60 20.66 8.86
N SER A 86 27.78 20.05 8.97
CA SER A 86 28.14 18.83 8.22
C SER A 86 27.29 17.64 8.66
N ILE A 87 27.04 17.52 9.96
CA ILE A 87 26.19 16.48 10.54
C ILE A 87 24.73 16.68 10.10
N ASN A 88 24.21 17.91 10.18
CA ASN A 88 22.87 18.27 9.74
C ASN A 88 22.67 18.04 8.23
N LYS A 89 23.70 18.32 7.42
CA LYS A 89 23.68 17.98 5.98
C LYS A 89 23.63 16.48 5.77
N LEU A 90 24.47 15.72 6.46
CA LEU A 90 24.49 14.25 6.40
C LEU A 90 23.13 13.65 6.79
N PHE A 91 22.52 14.08 7.89
CA PHE A 91 21.22 13.56 8.32
C PHE A 91 20.12 13.84 7.29
N ARG A 92 20.06 15.06 6.75
CA ARG A 92 19.13 15.39 5.65
C ARG A 92 19.32 14.49 4.44
N GLU A 93 20.57 14.24 4.04
CA GLU A 93 20.89 13.33 2.95
C GLU A 93 20.49 11.89 3.26
N LEU A 94 20.67 11.38 4.48
CA LEU A 94 20.26 10.02 4.83
C LEU A 94 18.73 9.86 4.84
N ILE A 95 18.00 10.88 5.31
CA ILE A 95 16.54 10.85 5.39
C ILE A 95 15.89 10.94 4.00
N SER A 96 16.47 11.69 3.05
CA SER A 96 15.89 11.82 1.71
C SER A 96 15.83 10.51 0.92
N TYR A 97 16.47 9.44 1.39
CA TYR A 97 16.39 8.09 0.82
C TYR A 97 15.63 7.09 1.70
N SER A 98 14.95 7.55 2.76
CA SER A 98 14.24 6.70 3.75
C SER A 98 12.84 6.24 3.34
N PHE A 99 12.45 6.37 2.06
CA PHE A 99 11.10 6.02 1.57
C PHE A 99 10.66 4.56 1.78
N ASN A 100 11.55 3.67 2.24
CA ASN A 100 11.19 2.32 2.62
C ASN A 100 10.95 2.27 4.13
N ASN A 101 9.69 2.07 4.55
CA ASN A 101 9.23 1.95 5.95
C ASN A 101 9.86 0.80 6.78
N LYS A 102 10.92 0.15 6.27
CA LYS A 102 11.62 -0.97 6.92
C LYS A 102 12.72 -0.43 7.85
N PRO A 103 12.83 -0.97 9.08
CA PRO A 103 13.92 -0.62 9.99
C PRO A 103 15.29 -0.77 9.35
N LYS A 104 16.14 0.25 9.51
CA LYS A 104 17.51 0.22 9.02
C LYS A 104 18.42 -0.41 10.06
N GLN A 105 19.11 -1.48 9.67
CA GLN A 105 20.18 -2.05 10.49
C GLN A 105 21.45 -1.23 10.30
N ILE A 106 22.03 -0.80 11.43
CA ILE A 106 23.30 -0.07 11.50
C ILE A 106 24.21 -0.72 12.53
N ASP A 107 25.51 -0.42 12.46
CA ASP A 107 26.48 -0.86 13.46
C ASP A 107 26.16 -0.29 14.86
N ASN A 108 26.46 -1.06 15.91
CA ASN A 108 26.20 -0.66 17.29
C ASN A 108 26.96 0.60 17.71
N ASN A 109 28.18 0.83 17.21
CA ASN A 109 28.93 2.04 17.55
C ASN A 109 28.29 3.28 16.94
N LEU A 110 27.81 3.17 15.69
CA LEU A 110 27.06 4.25 15.06
C LEU A 110 25.75 4.51 15.82
N LYS A 111 25.02 3.45 16.20
CA LYS A 111 23.79 3.56 16.99
C LYS A 111 23.99 4.34 18.30
N LEU A 112 24.99 3.96 19.09
CA LEU A 112 25.32 4.64 20.35
C LEU A 112 25.67 6.11 20.13
N LEU A 113 26.51 6.39 19.13
CA LEU A 113 26.92 7.75 18.81
C LEU A 113 25.73 8.64 18.40
N LEU A 114 24.78 8.09 17.65
CA LEU A 114 23.55 8.81 17.28
C LEU A 114 22.66 9.07 18.50
N PHE A 115 22.53 8.10 19.41
CA PHE A 115 21.76 8.29 20.63
C PHE A 115 22.40 9.28 21.60
N GLU A 116 23.73 9.37 21.63
CA GLU A 116 24.44 10.41 22.37
C GLU A 116 24.24 11.79 21.74
N SER A 117 24.28 11.87 20.41
CA SER A 117 24.18 13.11 19.64
C SER A 117 22.86 13.86 19.85
N ILE A 118 21.78 13.17 20.23
CA ILE A 118 20.48 13.80 20.51
C ILE A 118 20.54 14.77 21.69
N ASN A 119 21.50 14.59 22.62
CA ASN A 119 21.65 15.44 23.80
C ASN A 119 22.38 16.76 23.48
N ASN A 120 22.89 16.94 22.25
CA ASN A 120 23.43 18.20 21.79
C ASN A 120 22.27 19.09 21.31
N PRO A 121 22.01 20.26 21.94
CA PRO A 121 20.89 21.13 21.59
C PRO A 121 20.84 21.56 20.12
N GLU A 122 21.99 21.70 19.45
CA GLU A 122 22.05 22.10 18.03
C GLU A 122 21.75 20.95 17.06
N LEU A 123 21.86 19.70 17.53
CA LEU A 123 21.63 18.49 16.75
C LEU A 123 20.39 17.71 17.19
N GLU A 124 19.77 18.07 18.32
CA GLU A 124 18.65 17.34 18.92
C GLU A 124 17.57 17.00 17.89
N THR A 125 17.01 18.02 17.26
CA THR A 125 15.89 17.89 16.34
C THR A 125 16.24 17.07 15.08
N SER A 126 17.42 17.30 14.51
CA SER A 126 17.86 16.59 13.30
C SER A 126 18.21 15.13 13.58
N THR A 127 18.81 14.87 14.75
CA THR A 127 19.12 13.52 15.24
C THR A 127 17.84 12.74 15.49
N ALA A 128 16.90 13.31 16.26
CA ALA A 128 15.61 12.69 16.58
C ALA A 128 14.83 12.34 15.30
N PHE A 129 14.76 13.27 14.35
CA PHE A 129 14.07 13.06 13.08
C PHE A 129 14.74 11.97 12.24
N MET A 130 16.07 11.90 12.22
CA MET A 130 16.80 10.89 11.46
C MET A 130 16.65 9.49 12.07
N ILE A 131 16.84 9.31 13.38
CA ILE A 131 16.73 7.99 14.03
C ILE A 131 15.30 7.44 13.97
N SER A 132 14.30 8.32 14.05
CA SER A 132 12.88 7.98 13.88
C SER A 132 12.57 7.62 12.42
N SER A 133 12.99 8.42 11.45
CA SER A 133 12.73 8.16 10.02
C SER A 133 13.35 6.85 9.53
N LEU A 134 14.54 6.49 10.04
CA LEU A 134 15.20 5.22 9.74
C LEU A 134 14.74 4.05 10.61
N LYS A 135 13.86 4.31 11.60
CA LYS A 135 13.40 3.36 12.62
C LYS A 135 14.57 2.59 13.25
N ILE A 136 15.59 3.32 13.69
CA ILE A 136 16.75 2.74 14.38
C ILE A 136 16.27 2.13 15.70
N ASP A 137 16.41 0.82 15.85
CA ASP A 137 15.95 0.08 17.03
C ASP A 137 16.25 0.80 18.36
N GLY A 138 15.22 1.03 19.19
CA GLY A 138 15.33 1.70 20.49
C GLY A 138 15.25 3.23 20.46
N PHE A 139 15.02 3.85 19.31
CA PHE A 139 14.86 5.31 19.21
C PHE A 139 13.72 5.85 20.08
N GLU A 140 12.63 5.08 20.24
CA GLU A 140 11.43 5.48 20.96
C GLU A 140 11.76 5.89 22.40
N LYS A 141 12.47 5.03 23.13
CA LYS A 141 12.83 5.25 24.53
C LYS A 141 13.76 6.45 24.70
N ILE A 142 14.69 6.66 23.77
CA ILE A 142 15.64 7.77 23.82
C ILE A 142 14.91 9.11 23.63
N ILE A 143 14.06 9.21 22.61
CA ILE A 143 13.29 10.43 22.35
C ILE A 143 12.26 10.68 23.46
N GLU A 144 11.57 9.65 23.94
CA GLU A 144 10.60 9.77 25.03
C GLU A 144 11.25 10.29 26.31
N ASN A 145 12.38 9.71 26.73
CA ASN A 145 13.10 10.18 27.93
C ASN A 145 13.51 11.65 27.81
N LEU A 146 14.00 12.07 26.65
CA LEU A 146 14.38 13.46 26.41
C LEU A 146 13.17 14.40 26.48
N LEU A 147 12.06 14.02 25.85
CA LEU A 147 10.82 14.78 25.87
C LEU A 147 10.27 14.91 27.30
N LEU A 148 10.17 13.80 28.05
CA LEU A 148 9.67 13.78 29.42
C LEU A 148 10.58 14.51 30.42
N SER A 149 11.86 14.71 30.09
CA SER A 149 12.76 15.52 30.91
C SER A 149 12.39 17.02 30.90
N GLY A 150 11.62 17.46 29.90
CA GLY A 150 11.24 18.85 29.69
C GLY A 150 12.37 19.81 29.32
N LYS A 151 13.55 19.28 28.97
CA LYS A 151 14.75 20.04 28.58
C LYS A 151 14.93 20.20 27.07
N SER A 152 14.05 19.60 26.28
CA SER A 152 14.12 19.63 24.81
C SER A 152 14.00 21.05 24.25
N VAL A 153 14.75 21.34 23.19
CA VAL A 153 14.66 22.62 22.46
C VAL A 153 13.42 22.70 21.55
N ASP A 154 12.86 21.56 21.13
CA ASP A 154 11.70 21.47 20.25
C ASP A 154 10.82 20.24 20.54
N GLU A 155 10.07 20.32 21.64
CA GLU A 155 9.17 19.27 22.12
C GLU A 155 8.15 18.80 21.05
N ILE A 156 7.69 19.71 20.18
CA ILE A 156 6.73 19.37 19.11
C ILE A 156 7.38 18.47 18.06
N THR A 157 8.64 18.71 17.70
CA THR A 157 9.32 17.81 16.77
C THR A 157 9.65 16.47 17.42
N LEU A 158 10.04 16.44 18.69
CA LEU A 158 10.25 15.17 19.40
C LEU A 158 8.94 14.36 19.47
N PHE A 159 7.83 15.01 19.78
CA PHE A 159 6.50 14.39 19.77
C PHE A 159 6.15 13.83 18.39
N TYR A 160 6.44 14.56 17.31
CA TYR A 160 6.28 14.05 15.95
C TYR A 160 7.14 12.83 15.64
N CYS A 161 8.38 12.80 16.12
CA CYS A 161 9.27 11.64 15.93
C CYS A 161 8.76 10.38 16.65
N LEU A 162 7.87 10.54 17.63
CA LEU A 162 7.24 9.49 18.42
C LEU A 162 5.83 9.10 17.93
N LYS A 163 5.37 9.63 16.79
CA LYS A 163 4.01 9.40 16.27
C LYS A 163 3.63 7.90 16.17
N ASP A 164 4.60 7.05 15.83
CA ASP A 164 4.39 5.61 15.58
C ASP A 164 4.58 4.72 16.83
N SER A 165 5.03 5.26 17.97
CA SER A 165 5.37 4.48 19.17
C SER A 165 4.29 4.50 20.26
N ASN A 166 4.21 3.49 21.13
CA ASN A 166 3.14 3.40 22.15
C ASN A 166 3.44 4.29 23.38
N ASN A 167 3.12 5.58 23.31
CA ASN A 167 3.57 6.57 24.32
C ASN A 167 2.41 7.24 25.07
N SER A 168 1.72 6.50 25.95
CA SER A 168 0.68 7.12 26.80
C SER A 168 1.28 8.26 27.65
N ASN A 169 2.45 8.05 28.25
CA ASN A 169 3.11 9.05 29.09
C ASN A 169 3.48 10.32 28.33
N THR A 170 3.90 10.18 27.08
CA THR A 170 4.22 11.32 26.21
C THR A 170 2.98 12.18 25.92
N ILE A 171 1.82 11.56 25.66
CA ILE A 171 0.57 12.31 25.46
C ILE A 171 0.20 13.07 26.73
N ASP A 172 0.30 12.43 27.89
CA ASP A 172 0.00 13.05 29.18
C ASP A 172 0.89 14.26 29.44
N TYR A 173 2.18 14.11 29.14
CA TYR A 173 3.14 15.18 29.21
C TYR A 173 2.78 16.35 28.29
N ILE A 174 2.43 16.09 27.03
CA ILE A 174 2.04 17.14 26.07
C ILE A 174 0.75 17.83 26.51
N ILE A 175 -0.26 17.09 26.97
CA ILE A 175 -1.53 17.64 27.48
C ILE A 175 -1.25 18.59 28.65
N ASN A 176 -0.50 18.13 29.64
CA ASN A 176 -0.15 18.94 30.81
C ASN A 176 0.69 20.16 30.42
N SER A 177 1.64 19.99 29.50
CA SER A 177 2.52 21.06 29.03
C SER A 177 1.73 22.19 28.36
N VAL A 178 0.78 21.82 27.48
CA VAL A 178 -0.02 22.77 26.69
C VAL A 178 -1.17 23.39 27.47
N LEU A 179 -1.87 22.61 28.29
CA LEU A 179 -3.08 23.09 28.99
C LEU A 179 -2.75 23.72 30.35
N ASN A 180 -1.87 23.11 31.14
CA ASN A 180 -1.76 23.38 32.57
C ASN A 180 -0.57 24.27 32.95
N THR A 181 0.54 24.24 32.21
CA THR A 181 1.79 24.86 32.68
C THR A 181 2.17 26.24 32.14
N ASN A 182 1.33 26.92 31.34
CA ASN A 182 1.71 28.18 30.66
C ASN A 182 3.05 28.10 29.88
N LYS A 183 3.57 26.89 29.64
CA LYS A 183 4.84 26.65 28.96
C LYS A 183 4.72 27.23 27.54
N HIS A 184 5.74 27.95 27.09
CA HIS A 184 5.74 28.76 25.85
C HIS A 184 5.68 27.94 24.54
N ILE A 185 4.68 27.08 24.36
CA ILE A 185 4.34 26.54 23.05
C ILE A 185 3.48 27.60 22.35
N ASN A 186 4.10 28.37 21.46
CA ASN A 186 3.40 29.34 20.62
C ASN A 186 2.25 28.65 19.85
N GLU A 187 1.08 29.29 19.77
CA GLU A 187 -0.08 28.84 19.01
C GLU A 187 0.28 28.38 17.59
N LYS A 188 1.17 29.10 16.89
CA LYS A 188 1.64 28.72 15.55
C LYS A 188 2.38 27.37 15.53
N LYS A 189 3.11 27.02 16.60
CA LYS A 189 3.76 25.72 16.73
C LYS A 189 2.75 24.62 17.09
N LEU A 190 1.75 24.95 17.89
CA LEU A 190 0.72 24.03 18.35
C LEU A 190 -0.17 23.53 17.20
N PHE A 191 -0.52 24.40 16.25
CA PHE A 191 -1.35 24.00 15.11
C PHE A 191 -0.55 23.70 13.83
N ASN A 192 0.77 23.52 13.91
CA ASN A 192 1.53 23.18 12.71
C ASN A 192 1.22 21.76 12.20
N LYS A 193 1.61 21.47 10.96
CA LYS A 193 1.40 20.15 10.33
C LYS A 193 2.02 19.00 11.12
N LYS A 194 3.17 19.19 11.78
CA LYS A 194 3.80 18.14 12.60
C LYS A 194 2.91 17.74 13.77
N PHE A 195 2.38 18.70 14.52
CA PHE A 195 1.53 18.40 15.67
C PHE A 195 0.22 17.72 15.27
N ILE A 196 -0.49 18.30 14.29
CA ILE A 196 -1.78 17.79 13.82
C ILE A 196 -1.63 16.39 13.22
N SER A 197 -0.60 16.15 12.39
CA SER A 197 -0.34 14.81 11.84
C SER A 197 0.04 13.79 12.91
N THR A 198 0.72 14.21 13.99
CA THR A 198 1.02 13.32 15.12
C THR A 198 -0.27 12.89 15.81
N LEU A 199 -1.19 13.83 16.07
CA LEU A 199 -2.51 13.52 16.62
C LEU A 199 -3.31 12.61 15.69
N ASP A 200 -3.35 12.90 14.37
CA ASP A 200 -4.04 12.04 13.39
C ASP A 200 -3.51 10.60 13.43
N ILE A 201 -2.19 10.41 13.47
CA ILE A 201 -1.59 9.07 13.53
C ILE A 201 -1.94 8.36 14.84
N ILE A 202 -1.88 9.06 15.97
CA ILE A 202 -2.22 8.48 17.27
C ILE A 202 -3.69 8.06 17.32
N ILE A 203 -4.59 8.90 16.80
CA ILE A 203 -6.04 8.68 16.83
C ILE A 203 -6.46 7.61 15.79
N CYS A 204 -5.92 7.67 14.57
CA CYS A 204 -6.41 6.88 13.43
C CYS A 204 -5.64 5.58 13.17
N ASN A 205 -4.35 5.48 13.53
CA ASN A 205 -3.50 4.35 13.11
C ASN A 205 -3.17 3.33 14.21
N LYS A 206 -3.41 3.64 15.49
CA LYS A 206 -3.15 2.71 16.60
C LYS A 206 -4.37 1.82 16.89
N LYS A 207 -4.51 0.72 16.14
CA LYS A 207 -5.51 -0.32 16.44
C LYS A 207 -5.30 -0.86 17.87
N GLY A 208 -6.34 -0.80 18.71
CA GLY A 208 -6.37 -1.44 20.04
C GLY A 208 -5.92 -0.60 21.23
N ASN A 209 -5.78 0.73 21.09
CA ASN A 209 -5.54 1.62 22.23
C ASN A 209 -6.63 2.71 22.34
N ASP A 210 -7.86 2.28 22.62
CA ASP A 210 -9.03 3.16 22.71
C ASP A 210 -8.88 4.22 23.80
N VAL A 211 -8.19 3.89 24.90
CA VAL A 211 -7.91 4.85 25.99
C VAL A 211 -7.07 6.03 25.49
N LEU A 212 -5.99 5.76 24.75
CA LEU A 212 -5.15 6.81 24.19
C LEU A 212 -5.90 7.64 23.14
N LYS A 213 -6.72 6.97 22.31
CA LYS A 213 -7.56 7.63 21.32
C LYS A 213 -8.54 8.61 21.98
N GLU A 214 -9.32 8.16 22.97
CA GLU A 214 -10.27 8.99 23.69
C GLU A 214 -9.60 10.16 24.41
N LYS A 215 -8.41 9.92 24.96
CA LYS A 215 -7.58 10.96 25.59
C LYS A 215 -7.15 12.02 24.58
N SER A 216 -6.66 11.61 23.41
CA SER A 216 -6.27 12.54 22.34
C SER A 216 -7.47 13.32 21.77
N LEU A 217 -8.63 12.67 21.60
CA LEU A 217 -9.86 13.36 21.17
C LEU A 217 -10.33 14.39 22.21
N SER A 218 -10.29 14.04 23.49
CA SER A 218 -10.63 14.98 24.57
C SER A 218 -9.66 16.16 24.63
N PHE A 219 -8.38 15.92 24.38
CA PHE A 219 -7.39 16.99 24.24
C PHE A 219 -7.69 17.91 23.05
N CYS A 220 -8.08 17.36 21.90
CA CYS A 220 -8.52 18.15 20.74
C CYS A 220 -9.68 19.10 21.07
N ILE A 221 -10.68 18.65 21.83
CA ILE A 221 -11.79 19.51 22.29
C ILE A 221 -11.29 20.63 23.20
N GLN A 222 -10.46 20.29 24.19
CA GLN A 222 -9.87 21.28 25.12
C GLN A 222 -9.01 22.32 24.38
N LEU A 223 -8.34 21.93 23.30
CA LEU A 223 -7.60 22.86 22.44
C LEU A 223 -8.52 23.83 21.71
N LEU A 224 -9.64 23.36 21.15
CA LEU A 224 -10.62 24.21 20.49
C LEU A 224 -11.33 25.15 21.47
N ASP A 225 -11.58 24.72 22.70
CA ASP A 225 -12.14 25.58 23.75
C ASP A 225 -11.15 26.68 24.17
N LYS A 226 -9.86 26.31 24.35
CA LYS A 226 -8.79 27.25 24.73
C LYS A 226 -8.42 28.21 23.61
N TYR A 227 -8.42 27.75 22.37
CA TYR A 227 -8.08 28.50 21.16
C TYR A 227 -9.24 28.42 20.16
N PRO A 228 -10.32 29.20 20.35
CA PRO A 228 -11.53 29.10 19.55
C PRO A 228 -11.31 29.55 18.10
N ILE A 229 -12.13 28.98 17.21
CA ILE A 229 -12.18 29.39 15.80
C ILE A 229 -12.77 30.80 15.71
N THR A 230 -12.07 31.72 15.04
CA THR A 230 -12.48 33.12 14.88
C THR A 230 -12.79 33.48 13.43
N LEU A 231 -13.56 34.55 13.23
CA LEU A 231 -13.83 35.09 11.88
C LEU A 231 -12.55 35.49 11.14
N GLU A 232 -11.56 36.02 11.83
CA GLU A 232 -10.26 36.38 11.25
C GLU A 232 -9.53 35.15 10.71
N LEU A 233 -9.52 34.05 11.47
CA LEU A 233 -8.96 32.78 11.02
C LEU A 233 -9.66 32.30 9.76
N LEU A 234 -11.00 32.30 9.74
CA LEU A 234 -11.81 31.87 8.60
C LEU A 234 -11.54 32.73 7.34
N ASN A 235 -11.32 34.04 7.50
CA ASN A 235 -11.02 34.95 6.39
C ASN A 235 -9.58 34.77 5.86
N LYS A 236 -8.62 34.40 6.73
CA LYS A 236 -7.22 34.13 6.35
C LYS A 236 -7.02 32.75 5.76
N SER A 237 -7.72 31.76 6.29
CA SER A 237 -7.75 30.41 5.74
C SER A 237 -8.47 30.44 4.39
N SER A 238 -7.93 29.77 3.38
CA SER A 238 -8.53 29.65 2.05
C SER A 238 -9.88 28.92 2.02
N ILE A 239 -10.60 28.77 3.15
CA ILE A 239 -11.93 28.16 3.23
C ILE A 239 -12.90 28.79 2.22
N ARG A 240 -12.84 30.11 1.99
CA ARG A 240 -13.67 30.76 0.95
C ARG A 240 -13.37 30.25 -0.46
N ALA A 241 -12.14 29.82 -0.75
CA ALA A 241 -11.79 29.18 -2.02
C ALA A 241 -12.28 27.72 -2.11
N TYR A 242 -12.44 27.03 -0.96
CA TYR A 242 -12.96 25.66 -0.88
C TYR A 242 -14.49 25.55 -0.86
N GLN A 243 -15.21 26.66 -0.70
CA GLN A 243 -16.68 26.70 -0.73
C GLN A 243 -17.29 26.07 -2.00
N ASN A 244 -16.52 25.98 -3.10
CA ASN A 244 -17.00 25.54 -4.41
C ASN A 244 -16.27 24.33 -5.01
N ARG A 245 -15.30 23.68 -4.33
CA ARG A 245 -14.49 22.65 -5.01
C ARG A 245 -14.41 21.26 -4.36
N GLU A 246 -14.44 21.10 -3.04
CA GLU A 246 -14.48 19.77 -2.42
C GLU A 246 -15.14 19.83 -1.04
N PRO A 247 -15.76 18.73 -0.53
CA PRO A 247 -16.28 18.73 0.83
C PRO A 247 -15.11 18.98 1.77
N PHE A 248 -15.31 19.77 2.82
CA PHE A 248 -14.36 19.98 3.93
C PHE A 248 -13.81 18.68 4.56
N LEU A 249 -14.43 17.55 4.20
CA LEU A 249 -14.12 16.17 4.56
C LEU A 249 -13.02 15.51 3.71
N LEU A 250 -12.59 16.08 2.57
CA LEU A 250 -11.72 15.38 1.62
C LEU A 250 -10.27 15.88 1.52
N GLY A 251 -9.89 16.97 2.17
CA GLY A 251 -8.49 17.38 2.13
C GLY A 251 -8.22 18.69 2.84
N GLY A 252 -7.50 18.61 3.96
CA GLY A 252 -7.16 19.80 4.72
C GLY A 252 -5.88 19.60 5.50
N ASP A 253 -4.73 19.91 4.87
CA ASP A 253 -3.49 20.26 5.58
C ASP A 253 -3.67 21.63 6.30
N PHE A 254 -4.73 21.75 7.11
CA PHE A 254 -5.02 22.96 7.86
C PHE A 254 -4.05 23.05 9.03
N GLU A 255 -3.04 23.90 8.90
CA GLU A 255 -2.11 24.22 9.99
C GLU A 255 -2.72 25.23 10.98
N ASN A 256 -3.96 24.97 11.42
CA ASN A 256 -4.74 25.78 12.35
C ASN A 256 -5.83 24.92 13.05
N GLN A 257 -6.68 25.57 13.84
CA GLN A 257 -7.81 24.99 14.59
C GLN A 257 -8.74 24.12 13.73
N LEU A 258 -8.90 24.43 12.44
CA LEU A 258 -9.74 23.65 11.53
C LEU A 258 -9.16 22.27 11.25
N GLY A 259 -7.84 22.11 11.35
CA GLY A 259 -7.20 20.80 11.27
C GLY A 259 -7.61 19.92 12.47
N ILE A 260 -7.70 20.50 13.66
CA ILE A 260 -8.23 19.79 14.84
C ILE A 260 -9.72 19.47 14.68
N LEU A 261 -10.52 20.42 14.19
CA LEU A 261 -11.94 20.17 13.91
C LEU A 261 -12.12 19.04 12.88
N TYR A 262 -11.29 19.01 11.83
CA TYR A 262 -11.28 17.94 10.83
C TYR A 262 -10.96 16.58 11.45
N LEU A 263 -9.97 16.49 12.35
CA LEU A 263 -9.65 15.23 13.06
C LEU A 263 -10.85 14.70 13.86
N LEU A 264 -11.57 15.59 14.54
CA LEU A 264 -12.76 15.22 15.31
C LEU A 264 -13.91 14.77 14.38
N ILE A 265 -14.13 15.46 13.26
CA ILE A 265 -15.11 15.07 12.23
C ILE A 265 -14.78 13.69 11.64
N LYS A 266 -13.51 13.46 11.27
CA LYS A 266 -13.00 12.19 10.73
C LYS A 266 -13.23 11.03 11.70
N ASN A 267 -13.16 11.31 13.00
CA ASN A 267 -13.35 10.33 14.08
C ASN A 267 -14.76 10.23 14.64
N ASN A 268 -15.71 10.98 14.10
CA ASN A 268 -17.13 10.96 14.48
C ASN A 268 -17.38 11.33 15.94
N ASP A 269 -16.59 12.26 16.46
CA ASP A 269 -16.80 12.78 17.82
C ASP A 269 -18.00 13.74 17.84
N GLN A 270 -19.07 13.38 18.56
CA GLN A 270 -20.28 14.22 18.65
C GLN A 270 -20.04 15.57 19.33
N ARG A 271 -18.98 15.72 20.13
CA ARG A 271 -18.66 16.97 20.83
C ARG A 271 -18.30 18.11 19.87
N ILE A 272 -18.20 17.85 18.56
CA ILE A 272 -17.96 18.91 17.57
C ILE A 272 -19.16 19.83 17.31
N ILE A 273 -20.38 19.40 17.65
CA ILE A 273 -21.63 20.08 17.26
C ILE A 273 -21.63 21.58 17.67
N PRO A 274 -21.21 21.98 18.88
CA PRO A 274 -21.13 23.39 19.26
C PRO A 274 -20.19 24.20 18.34
N PHE A 275 -19.09 23.61 17.90
CA PHE A 275 -18.12 24.26 17.00
C PHE A 275 -18.68 24.38 15.58
N LEU A 276 -19.45 23.40 15.09
CA LEU A 276 -20.15 23.51 13.81
C LEU A 276 -21.19 24.65 13.83
N LYS A 277 -21.98 24.75 14.91
CA LYS A 277 -22.93 25.85 15.13
C LYS A 277 -22.23 27.21 15.22
N LEU A 278 -21.04 27.25 15.83
CA LEU A 278 -20.20 28.45 15.85
C LEU A 278 -19.77 28.86 14.43
N LEU A 279 -19.31 27.92 13.59
CA LEU A 279 -18.91 28.21 12.21
C LEU A 279 -20.06 28.83 11.38
N GLN A 280 -21.28 28.31 11.52
CA GLN A 280 -22.46 28.91 10.88
C GLN A 280 -22.70 30.35 11.36
N LYS A 281 -22.64 30.60 12.68
CA LYS A 281 -22.78 31.95 13.26
C LYS A 281 -21.71 32.92 12.77
N LEU A 282 -20.50 32.43 12.52
CA LEU A 282 -19.38 33.23 11.99
C LEU A 282 -19.51 33.50 10.47
N GLY A 283 -20.62 33.13 9.83
CA GLY A 283 -20.93 33.55 8.46
C GLY A 283 -20.49 32.55 7.37
N VAL A 284 -20.16 31.31 7.73
CA VAL A 284 -20.11 30.23 6.75
C VAL A 284 -21.57 29.86 6.41
N LYS A 285 -22.11 30.53 5.38
CA LYS A 285 -23.52 30.40 4.96
C LYS A 285 -23.85 28.97 4.52
N ASP A 286 -25.14 28.61 4.66
CA ASP A 286 -25.79 27.34 4.32
C ASP A 286 -25.24 26.66 3.05
N ASN A 287 -24.13 25.95 3.21
CA ASN A 287 -23.69 24.99 2.23
C ASN A 287 -24.26 23.63 2.62
N ILE A 288 -24.54 22.81 1.62
CA ILE A 288 -24.98 21.42 1.77
C ILE A 288 -24.03 20.57 2.64
N GLN A 289 -22.82 21.05 2.92
CA GLN A 289 -21.90 20.45 3.88
C GLN A 289 -22.42 20.50 5.31
N PHE A 290 -22.99 21.61 5.77
CA PHE A 290 -23.56 21.67 7.11
C PHE A 290 -24.77 20.75 7.23
N ASP A 291 -25.59 20.67 6.19
CA ASP A 291 -26.68 19.68 6.11
C ASP A 291 -26.12 18.26 6.29
N PHE A 292 -25.05 17.92 5.56
CA PHE A 292 -24.38 16.61 5.71
C PHE A 292 -23.81 16.40 7.11
N LEU A 293 -23.11 17.39 7.67
CA LEU A 293 -22.47 17.26 8.97
C LEU A 293 -23.52 17.14 10.08
N PHE A 294 -24.55 17.97 10.09
CA PHE A 294 -25.64 17.84 11.07
C PHE A 294 -26.41 16.53 10.91
N TRP A 295 -26.62 16.05 9.68
CA TRP A 295 -27.18 14.72 9.46
C TRP A 295 -26.27 13.61 10.01
N LYS A 296 -24.96 13.68 9.71
CA LYS A 296 -23.93 12.75 10.18
C LYS A 296 -23.86 12.70 11.71
N PHE A 297 -24.02 13.84 12.38
CA PHE A 297 -23.98 13.94 13.84
C PHE A 297 -25.36 13.94 14.50
N ASP A 298 -26.38 13.49 13.79
CA ASP A 298 -27.73 13.25 14.32
C ASP A 298 -28.49 14.49 14.81
N GLU A 299 -28.08 15.69 14.37
CA GLU A 299 -28.70 16.98 14.71
C GLU A 299 -29.88 17.33 13.79
N ASP A 300 -29.81 16.98 12.50
CA ASP A 300 -30.93 17.13 11.54
C ASP A 300 -31.05 15.89 10.65
N LYS A 301 -32.04 15.05 10.95
CA LYS A 301 -32.36 13.82 10.21
C LYS A 301 -33.60 13.95 9.32
N SER A 302 -34.00 15.18 8.98
CA SER A 302 -35.20 15.38 8.16
C SER A 302 -35.08 14.71 6.79
N ASP A 303 -36.21 14.18 6.29
CA ASP A 303 -36.27 13.62 4.94
C ASP A 303 -35.89 14.64 3.87
N ALA A 304 -36.14 15.93 4.13
CA ALA A 304 -35.74 17.02 3.25
C ALA A 304 -34.21 17.11 3.10
N VAL A 305 -33.47 17.12 4.21
CA VAL A 305 -32.00 17.10 4.21
C VAL A 305 -31.48 15.82 3.56
N PHE A 306 -32.04 14.66 3.94
CA PHE A 306 -31.61 13.38 3.38
C PHE A 306 -31.78 13.32 1.86
N ASN A 307 -32.93 13.73 1.33
CA ASN A 307 -33.18 13.77 -0.11
C ASN A 307 -32.27 14.79 -0.81
N LYS A 308 -32.04 15.95 -0.20
CA LYS A 308 -31.12 16.97 -0.69
C LYS A 308 -29.70 16.42 -0.86
N LEU A 309 -29.20 15.68 0.13
CA LEU A 309 -27.87 15.06 0.11
C LEU A 309 -27.75 13.95 -0.94
N LEU A 310 -28.80 13.13 -1.13
CA LEU A 310 -28.79 12.10 -2.17
C LEU A 310 -28.91 12.65 -3.60
N SER A 311 -29.48 13.84 -3.77
CA SER A 311 -29.57 14.51 -5.08
C SER A 311 -28.31 15.32 -5.43
N ASP A 312 -27.41 15.53 -4.49
CA ASP A 312 -26.16 16.26 -4.71
C ASP A 312 -25.01 15.30 -5.00
N PHE A 313 -24.32 15.50 -6.12
CA PHE A 313 -23.23 14.62 -6.56
C PHE A 313 -22.06 14.56 -5.56
N GLN A 314 -21.69 15.69 -4.98
CA GLN A 314 -20.54 15.81 -4.08
C GLN A 314 -20.83 15.12 -2.73
N TYR A 315 -22.09 15.10 -2.29
CA TYR A 315 -22.49 14.47 -1.02
C TYR A 315 -23.14 13.10 -1.15
N TYR A 316 -23.58 12.69 -2.34
CA TYR A 316 -24.24 11.40 -2.57
C TYR A 316 -23.39 10.23 -2.05
N PHE A 317 -22.14 10.09 -2.50
CA PHE A 317 -21.28 8.98 -2.04
C PHE A 317 -20.98 9.07 -0.54
N SER A 318 -20.70 10.28 -0.04
CA SER A 318 -20.48 10.52 1.40
C SER A 318 -21.67 10.06 2.24
N MET A 319 -22.88 10.30 1.75
CA MET A 319 -24.14 9.88 2.36
C MET A 319 -24.28 8.36 2.35
N VAL A 320 -24.00 7.69 1.22
CA VAL A 320 -24.02 6.22 1.12
C VAL A 320 -23.04 5.58 2.10
N TYR A 321 -21.80 6.06 2.15
CA TYR A 321 -20.78 5.56 3.08
C TYR A 321 -21.15 5.78 4.54
N GLU A 322 -21.73 6.92 4.87
CA GLU A 322 -22.17 7.21 6.23
C GLU A 322 -23.31 6.29 6.67
N LEU A 323 -24.27 5.99 5.79
CA LEU A 323 -25.35 5.04 6.07
C LEU A 323 -24.83 3.60 6.27
N ASP A 324 -23.87 3.17 5.46
CA ASP A 324 -23.21 1.87 5.59
C ASP A 324 -22.43 1.80 6.92
N ARG A 325 -21.66 2.84 7.25
CA ARG A 325 -20.89 2.91 8.50
C ARG A 325 -21.77 2.90 9.75
N LYS A 326 -22.93 3.57 9.70
CA LYS A 326 -23.91 3.55 10.80
C LYS A 326 -24.71 2.24 10.87
N ASP A 327 -24.45 1.29 9.96
CA ASP A 327 -25.18 0.02 9.83
C ASP A 327 -26.70 0.21 9.63
N ILE A 328 -27.08 1.26 8.89
CA ILE A 328 -28.48 1.57 8.59
C ILE A 328 -28.82 1.13 7.16
N LEU A 329 -27.89 1.29 6.21
CA LEU A 329 -28.18 1.04 4.79
C LEU A 329 -28.56 -0.42 4.51
N LEU A 330 -27.71 -1.37 4.89
CA LEU A 330 -27.86 -2.77 4.47
C LEU A 330 -28.99 -3.53 5.20
N ASN A 331 -29.54 -2.90 6.24
CA ASN A 331 -30.62 -3.41 7.08
C ASN A 331 -32.02 -2.96 6.61
N ASP A 332 -32.11 -2.06 5.63
CA ASP A 332 -33.39 -1.56 5.08
C ASP A 332 -33.41 -1.65 3.54
N ASP A 333 -34.20 -2.60 3.02
CA ASP A 333 -34.34 -2.84 1.59
C ASP A 333 -34.95 -1.63 0.84
N ASN A 334 -35.88 -0.90 1.46
CA ASN A 334 -36.47 0.29 0.85
C ASN A 334 -35.45 1.43 0.79
N LEU A 335 -34.62 1.58 1.82
CA LEU A 335 -33.55 2.56 1.85
C LEU A 335 -32.48 2.24 0.79
N MET A 336 -32.07 0.99 0.66
CA MET A 336 -31.15 0.55 -0.41
C MET A 336 -31.71 0.85 -1.79
N ILE A 337 -33.00 0.55 -2.02
CA ILE A 337 -33.67 0.85 -3.28
C ILE A 337 -33.71 2.35 -3.53
N LYS A 338 -34.07 3.15 -2.53
CA LYS A 338 -34.11 4.61 -2.61
C LYS A 338 -32.73 5.19 -2.97
N VAL A 339 -31.68 4.77 -2.27
CA VAL A 339 -30.29 5.18 -2.52
C VAL A 339 -29.86 4.84 -3.94
N LEU A 340 -29.96 3.57 -4.34
CA LEU A 340 -29.53 3.15 -5.68
C LEU A 340 -30.39 3.76 -6.79
N SER A 341 -31.69 3.95 -6.59
CA SER A 341 -32.55 4.62 -7.58
C SER A 341 -32.20 6.09 -7.80
N ASN A 342 -31.52 6.71 -6.82
CA ASN A 342 -31.03 8.07 -6.95
C ASN A 342 -29.71 8.14 -7.71
N PHE A 343 -28.92 7.05 -7.82
CA PHE A 343 -27.68 7.03 -8.62
C PHE A 343 -27.89 7.54 -10.05
N GLU A 344 -28.94 7.10 -10.74
CA GLU A 344 -29.26 7.54 -12.11
C GLU A 344 -29.83 8.96 -12.18
N LYS A 345 -30.25 9.54 -11.04
CA LYS A 345 -30.83 10.87 -10.92
C LYS A 345 -29.84 11.92 -10.41
N THR A 346 -28.80 11.48 -9.70
CA THR A 346 -27.72 12.33 -9.23
C THR A 346 -26.97 12.83 -10.47
N PRO A 347 -26.88 14.15 -10.68
CA PRO A 347 -26.25 14.69 -11.88
C PRO A 347 -24.80 14.19 -11.96
N THR A 348 -24.45 13.57 -13.08
CA THR A 348 -23.04 13.37 -13.42
C THR A 348 -22.32 14.73 -13.47
N PHE A 349 -21.01 14.74 -13.30
CA PHE A 349 -20.15 15.94 -13.35
C PHE A 349 -20.34 16.83 -14.60
N ALA A 350 -21.10 16.38 -15.61
CA ALA A 350 -21.45 17.05 -16.86
C ALA A 350 -22.09 18.45 -16.73
N GLY A 351 -22.41 18.92 -15.52
CA GLY A 351 -22.75 20.33 -15.24
C GLY A 351 -21.56 21.27 -15.09
N MET A 352 -20.32 20.76 -14.99
CA MET A 352 -19.08 21.51 -15.16
C MET A 352 -18.46 21.10 -16.51
N GLU A 353 -18.47 22.04 -17.44
CA GLU A 353 -17.91 22.04 -18.80
C GLU A 353 -17.19 20.76 -19.29
N HIS A 354 -17.81 20.13 -20.31
CA HIS A 354 -17.19 19.41 -21.42
C HIS A 354 -15.92 18.58 -21.13
N GLN A 355 -16.12 17.34 -20.66
CA GLN A 355 -15.39 16.18 -21.19
C GLN A 355 -16.12 14.88 -20.81
N VAL A 356 -16.82 14.29 -21.78
CA VAL A 356 -17.35 12.93 -21.68
C VAL A 356 -16.16 11.97 -21.75
N PHE A 357 -15.45 11.79 -20.63
CA PHE A 357 -14.52 10.70 -20.49
C PHE A 357 -15.32 9.42 -20.23
N ILE A 358 -15.37 8.55 -21.23
CA ILE A 358 -15.83 7.16 -21.14
C ILE A 358 -14.94 6.45 -20.10
N GLY A 359 -15.36 6.44 -18.84
CA GLY A 359 -14.57 5.90 -17.72
C GLY A 359 -15.08 6.30 -16.33
N TRP A 360 -15.79 7.42 -16.21
CA TRP A 360 -16.29 7.92 -14.91
C TRP A 360 -17.43 7.07 -14.33
N ASN A 361 -18.32 6.50 -15.16
CA ASN A 361 -19.37 5.59 -14.69
C ASN A 361 -18.79 4.35 -13.99
N ILE A 362 -17.66 3.82 -14.47
CA ILE A 362 -16.98 2.68 -13.85
C ILE A 362 -16.48 3.07 -12.45
N GLY A 363 -15.88 4.25 -12.29
CA GLY A 363 -15.40 4.74 -10.99
C GLY A 363 -16.53 4.91 -9.97
N HIS A 364 -17.63 5.53 -10.37
CA HIS A 364 -18.78 5.75 -9.50
C HIS A 364 -19.48 4.46 -9.07
N ILE A 365 -19.68 3.52 -10.02
CA ILE A 365 -20.23 2.22 -9.69
C ILE A 365 -19.27 1.45 -8.79
N ARG A 366 -17.95 1.50 -9.03
CA ARG A 366 -16.95 0.92 -8.12
C ARG A 366 -17.09 1.46 -6.70
N TYR A 367 -17.30 2.77 -6.51
CA TYR A 367 -17.52 3.34 -5.18
C TYR A 367 -18.76 2.77 -4.50
N LEU A 368 -19.91 2.74 -5.16
CA LEU A 368 -21.11 2.11 -4.60
C LEU A 368 -20.89 0.63 -4.32
N MET A 369 -20.15 -0.05 -5.19
CA MET A 369 -19.87 -1.45 -5.05
C MET A 369 -19.02 -1.78 -3.83
N THR A 370 -18.23 -0.85 -3.27
CA THR A 370 -17.54 -1.07 -1.98
C THR A 370 -18.50 -1.28 -0.80
N VAL A 371 -19.77 -0.86 -0.96
CA VAL A 371 -20.84 -1.04 0.02
C VAL A 371 -21.73 -2.21 -0.38
N PHE A 372 -22.26 -2.20 -1.61
CA PHE A 372 -23.27 -3.16 -2.04
C PHE A 372 -22.73 -4.56 -2.34
N TYR A 373 -21.41 -4.75 -2.56
CA TYR A 373 -20.85 -6.10 -2.76
C TYR A 373 -20.95 -6.98 -1.51
N LYS A 374 -21.22 -6.37 -0.35
CA LYS A 374 -21.43 -7.06 0.92
C LYS A 374 -22.75 -7.85 0.96
N LEU A 375 -23.67 -7.58 0.05
CA LEU A 375 -24.93 -8.31 0.01
C LEU A 375 -24.73 -9.71 -0.58
N ASP A 376 -25.50 -10.69 -0.10
CA ASP A 376 -25.66 -11.95 -0.82
C ASP A 376 -26.16 -11.69 -2.24
N LYS A 377 -25.66 -12.46 -3.21
CA LYS A 377 -25.88 -12.21 -4.64
C LYS A 377 -27.36 -12.12 -5.00
N SER A 378 -28.21 -12.97 -4.43
CA SER A 378 -29.66 -12.94 -4.67
C SER A 378 -30.29 -11.62 -4.18
N LYS A 379 -29.90 -11.16 -2.99
CA LYS A 379 -30.35 -9.88 -2.43
C LYS A 379 -29.83 -8.72 -3.27
N PHE A 380 -28.54 -8.70 -3.60
CA PHE A 380 -27.94 -7.70 -4.49
C PHE A 380 -28.69 -7.59 -5.81
N LEU A 381 -28.93 -8.70 -6.50
CA LEU A 381 -29.64 -8.71 -7.78
C LEU A 381 -31.09 -8.21 -7.65
N THR A 382 -31.77 -8.56 -6.56
CA THR A 382 -33.15 -8.08 -6.29
C THR A 382 -33.18 -6.57 -6.12
N ILE A 383 -32.30 -6.02 -5.28
CA ILE A 383 -32.20 -4.56 -5.08
C ILE A 383 -31.81 -3.88 -6.40
N LEU A 384 -30.79 -4.37 -7.10
CA LEU A 384 -30.30 -3.80 -8.37
C LEU A 384 -31.42 -3.72 -9.42
N ASN A 385 -32.19 -4.79 -9.56
CA ASN A 385 -33.28 -4.87 -10.54
C ASN A 385 -34.43 -3.90 -10.25
N ASN A 386 -34.68 -3.61 -8.97
CA ASN A 386 -35.72 -2.70 -8.53
C ASN A 386 -35.28 -1.22 -8.52
N SER A 387 -33.98 -0.96 -8.63
CA SER A 387 -33.42 0.38 -8.39
C SER A 387 -32.85 1.04 -9.65
N ILE A 388 -32.03 0.30 -10.40
CA ILE A 388 -31.36 0.79 -11.61
C ILE A 388 -32.25 0.45 -12.80
N LYS A 389 -32.38 1.35 -13.78
CA LYS A 389 -33.19 1.12 -14.98
C LYS A 389 -32.30 0.85 -16.20
N SER A 390 -31.17 1.51 -16.30
CA SER A 390 -30.17 1.39 -17.36
C SER A 390 -29.62 -0.05 -17.45
N PRO A 391 -29.84 -0.76 -18.58
CA PRO A 391 -29.28 -2.09 -18.77
C PRO A 391 -27.74 -2.11 -18.75
N GLU A 392 -27.11 -1.04 -19.26
CA GLU A 392 -25.66 -0.90 -19.30
C GLU A 392 -25.08 -0.79 -17.88
N ASP A 393 -25.66 0.05 -17.04
CA ASP A 393 -25.22 0.20 -15.65
C ASP A 393 -25.49 -1.08 -14.86
N LYS A 394 -26.64 -1.73 -15.04
CA LYS A 394 -26.91 -3.05 -14.41
C LYS A 394 -25.83 -4.07 -14.72
N ASN A 395 -25.46 -4.21 -15.99
CA ASN A 395 -24.43 -5.15 -16.41
C ASN A 395 -23.07 -4.80 -15.78
N LEU A 396 -22.75 -3.51 -15.66
CA LEU A 396 -21.52 -3.05 -15.03
C LEU A 396 -21.51 -3.28 -13.51
N PHE A 397 -22.62 -3.02 -12.81
CA PHE A 397 -22.81 -3.37 -11.40
C PHE A 397 -22.58 -4.87 -11.16
N ILE A 398 -23.18 -5.74 -11.98
CA ILE A 398 -23.00 -7.20 -11.90
C ILE A 398 -21.54 -7.59 -12.12
N LYS A 399 -20.89 -7.03 -13.15
CA LYS A 399 -19.48 -7.31 -13.45
C LYS A 399 -18.57 -6.94 -12.28
N ILE A 400 -18.75 -5.77 -11.69
CA ILE A 400 -17.94 -5.29 -10.57
C ILE A 400 -18.25 -6.08 -9.28
N TYR A 401 -19.51 -6.47 -9.04
CA TYR A 401 -19.88 -7.36 -7.94
C TYR A 401 -19.09 -8.67 -7.99
N GLU A 402 -19.02 -9.32 -9.17
CA GLU A 402 -18.26 -10.55 -9.34
C GLU A 402 -16.75 -10.35 -9.17
N GLU A 403 -16.22 -9.21 -9.60
CA GLU A 403 -14.81 -8.86 -9.43
C GLU A 403 -14.42 -8.72 -7.95
N TYR A 404 -15.19 -7.96 -7.16
CA TYR A 404 -14.96 -7.79 -5.72
C TYR A 404 -15.18 -9.07 -4.92
N ASN A 405 -16.19 -9.85 -5.30
CA ASN A 405 -16.44 -11.15 -4.69
C ASN A 405 -15.25 -12.11 -4.90
N ARG A 406 -14.73 -12.19 -6.13
CA ARG A 406 -13.52 -12.96 -6.44
C ARG A 406 -12.33 -12.49 -5.63
N SER A 407 -12.06 -11.18 -5.67
CA SER A 407 -10.93 -10.59 -4.93
C SER A 407 -11.02 -10.88 -3.43
N SER A 408 -12.22 -10.85 -2.86
CA SER A 408 -12.43 -11.10 -1.43
C SER A 408 -12.16 -12.56 -1.04
N ILE A 409 -12.58 -13.52 -1.87
CA ILE A 409 -12.29 -14.94 -1.65
C ILE A 409 -10.78 -15.19 -1.73
N ASP A 410 -10.14 -14.66 -2.78
CA ASP A 410 -8.70 -14.74 -3.01
C ASP A 410 -7.92 -14.19 -1.80
N SER A 411 -8.27 -12.98 -1.34
CA SER A 411 -7.68 -12.36 -0.16
C SER A 411 -7.91 -13.16 1.14
N TYR A 412 -9.11 -13.68 1.37
CA TYR A 412 -9.40 -14.48 2.56
C TYR A 412 -8.57 -15.77 2.61
N ILE A 413 -8.47 -16.47 1.47
CA ILE A 413 -7.71 -17.71 1.33
C ILE A 413 -6.21 -17.47 1.53
N LEU A 414 -5.70 -16.29 1.16
CA LEU A 414 -4.33 -15.86 1.45
C LEU A 414 -4.09 -15.44 2.93
N ASN A 415 -5.04 -15.73 3.83
CA ASN A 415 -5.00 -15.36 5.24
C ASN A 415 -4.92 -13.84 5.50
N GLN A 416 -5.44 -13.01 4.58
CA GLN A 416 -5.70 -11.62 4.94
C GLN A 416 -6.84 -11.59 5.97
N LYS A 417 -6.64 -10.88 7.08
CA LYS A 417 -7.64 -10.79 8.15
C LYS A 417 -8.96 -10.26 7.57
N LEU A 418 -10.07 -10.96 7.81
CA LEU A 418 -11.39 -10.38 7.63
C LEU A 418 -11.45 -9.07 8.40
N TYR A 419 -11.82 -8.00 7.73
CA TYR A 419 -12.18 -6.79 8.43
C TYR A 419 -13.58 -7.00 9.00
N THR A 420 -13.67 -7.07 10.33
CA THR A 420 -14.94 -6.99 11.04
C THR A 420 -15.50 -5.58 10.85
N ASN A 421 -16.31 -5.35 9.81
CA ASN A 421 -17.20 -4.20 9.65
C ASN A 421 -16.68 -2.83 10.15
N THR A 422 -15.41 -2.49 9.94
CA THR A 422 -14.89 -1.16 10.26
C THR A 422 -14.44 -0.49 8.98
N SER A 423 -15.34 0.27 8.37
CA SER A 423 -15.11 1.18 7.25
C SER A 423 -14.29 2.41 7.66
N ASN A 424 -13.21 2.21 8.41
CA ASN A 424 -12.29 3.26 8.80
C ASN A 424 -11.04 3.16 7.93
N LYS A 425 -11.10 3.78 6.74
CA LYS A 425 -9.98 4.53 6.13
C LYS A 425 -10.42 5.10 4.78
N TYR A 426 -10.49 6.43 4.72
CA TYR A 426 -10.75 7.20 3.50
C TYR A 426 -9.49 7.39 2.63
N ASP A 427 -8.33 6.84 3.02
CA ASP A 427 -7.03 7.28 2.46
C ASP A 427 -6.25 6.20 1.70
N ASN A 428 -6.86 5.08 1.32
CA ASN A 428 -6.42 4.17 0.24
C ASN A 428 -7.45 3.03 0.18
N PHE A 429 -8.02 2.78 -1.00
CA PHE A 429 -9.10 1.82 -1.24
C PHE A 429 -8.65 0.36 -1.11
N ASP A 430 -8.23 -0.03 0.09
CA ASP A 430 -8.20 -1.43 0.51
C ASP A 430 -9.62 -1.79 0.94
N THR A 431 -10.44 -2.20 -0.03
CA THR A 431 -11.80 -2.71 0.22
C THR A 431 -11.66 -3.98 1.04
N GLY A 432 -11.57 -3.83 2.36
CA GLY A 432 -11.33 -4.94 3.28
C GLY A 432 -12.24 -6.12 3.00
N VAL A 433 -11.71 -7.33 3.13
CA VAL A 433 -12.35 -8.58 2.69
C VAL A 433 -13.73 -8.78 3.33
N TYR A 434 -14.79 -8.70 2.53
CA TYR A 434 -16.14 -9.09 2.94
C TYR A 434 -16.57 -10.39 2.26
N LEU A 435 -17.00 -11.36 3.08
CA LEU A 435 -17.58 -12.62 2.63
C LEU A 435 -18.79 -12.95 3.49
N SER A 436 -19.85 -13.47 2.87
CA SER A 436 -20.99 -14.01 3.63
C SER A 436 -20.56 -15.25 4.44
N LYS A 437 -21.28 -15.55 5.53
CA LYS A 437 -20.95 -16.68 6.41
C LYS A 437 -20.79 -18.00 5.63
N ARG A 438 -21.68 -18.26 4.67
CA ARG A 438 -21.58 -19.44 3.78
C ARG A 438 -20.26 -19.48 3.01
N LYS A 439 -19.80 -18.34 2.47
CA LYS A 439 -18.52 -18.26 1.75
C LYS A 439 -17.32 -18.40 2.69
N ILE A 440 -17.41 -17.86 3.90
CA ILE A 440 -16.40 -18.06 4.95
C ILE A 440 -16.28 -19.55 5.29
N ASP A 441 -17.41 -20.23 5.53
CA ASP A 441 -17.44 -21.66 5.83
C ASP A 441 -16.89 -22.51 4.68
N LEU A 442 -17.21 -22.14 3.43
CA LEU A 442 -16.67 -22.75 2.22
C LEU A 442 -15.14 -22.57 2.13
N CYS A 443 -14.65 -21.34 2.33
CA CYS A 443 -13.22 -21.05 2.34
C CYS A 443 -12.50 -21.80 3.45
N ASN A 444 -13.06 -21.84 4.67
CA ASN A 444 -12.49 -22.55 5.81
C ASN A 444 -12.42 -24.06 5.56
N SER A 445 -13.45 -24.62 4.92
CA SER A 445 -13.46 -26.04 4.53
C SER A 445 -12.38 -26.33 3.50
N PHE A 446 -12.26 -25.49 2.46
CA PHE A 446 -11.18 -25.57 1.48
C PHE A 446 -9.79 -25.46 2.11
N LEU A 447 -9.58 -24.47 2.99
CA LEU A 447 -8.32 -24.29 3.72
C LEU A 447 -8.00 -25.49 4.62
N ASN A 448 -9.01 -26.10 5.24
CA ASN A 448 -8.83 -27.29 6.06
C ASN A 448 -8.42 -28.50 5.22
N ASP A 449 -9.06 -28.72 4.06
CA ASP A 449 -8.67 -29.79 3.14
C ASP A 449 -7.23 -29.59 2.62
N MET A 450 -6.87 -28.35 2.26
CA MET A 450 -5.50 -28.01 1.85
C MET A 450 -4.49 -28.26 2.98
N LYS A 451 -4.85 -27.90 4.23
CA LYS A 451 -4.02 -28.15 5.41
C LYS A 451 -3.86 -29.64 5.72
N ILE A 452 -4.93 -30.43 5.60
CA ILE A 452 -4.88 -31.90 5.77
C ILE A 452 -3.94 -32.53 4.73
N ALA A 453 -3.93 -32.01 3.50
CA ALA A 453 -3.01 -32.41 2.45
C ALA A 453 -1.57 -31.85 2.60
N ASP A 454 -1.29 -31.08 3.66
CA ASP A 454 -0.02 -30.36 3.90
C ASP A 454 0.38 -29.42 2.75
N TYR A 455 -0.62 -28.81 2.11
CA TYR A 455 -0.41 -27.87 1.01
C TYR A 455 -0.57 -26.44 1.46
N LYS A 456 0.45 -25.63 1.13
CA LYS A 456 0.45 -24.19 1.39
C LYS A 456 -0.07 -23.44 0.17
N ILE A 457 -0.85 -22.43 0.44
CA ILE A 457 -1.32 -21.49 -0.57
C ILE A 457 -0.34 -20.33 -0.63
N ILE A 458 0.02 -19.94 -1.84
CA ILE A 458 1.02 -18.92 -2.13
C ILE A 458 0.44 -17.90 -3.09
N GLU A 459 0.74 -16.63 -2.82
CA GLU A 459 0.49 -15.54 -3.74
C GLU A 459 1.71 -15.38 -4.65
N SER A 460 1.48 -15.35 -5.96
CA SER A 460 2.57 -15.21 -6.93
C SER A 460 3.16 -13.79 -6.95
N TYR A 461 2.32 -12.74 -6.78
CA TYR A 461 2.63 -11.35 -6.39
C TYR A 461 1.35 -10.48 -6.53
N SER A 462 1.19 -9.41 -5.74
CA SER A 462 0.10 -8.42 -5.91
C SER A 462 0.43 -7.40 -7.01
N PRO A 463 -0.50 -7.09 -7.94
CA PRO A 463 -0.30 -6.19 -9.08
C PRO A 463 -0.14 -4.68 -8.74
N GLU A 464 -0.11 -4.29 -7.46
CA GLU A 464 -0.04 -2.87 -7.04
C GLU A 464 1.24 -2.11 -7.42
N TYR A 465 2.21 -2.74 -8.08
CA TYR A 465 3.45 -2.11 -8.55
C TYR A 465 3.64 -2.15 -10.08
N GLU A 466 2.59 -2.43 -10.84
CA GLU A 466 2.67 -2.61 -12.30
C GLU A 466 3.17 -1.39 -13.09
N ASP A 467 3.10 -0.18 -12.53
CA ASP A 467 3.20 1.02 -13.37
C ASP A 467 4.60 1.45 -13.83
N ASN A 468 5.73 0.86 -13.38
CA ASN A 468 7.05 1.39 -13.79
C ASN A 468 8.25 0.41 -13.77
N PHE A 469 8.06 -0.91 -13.63
CA PHE A 469 9.19 -1.84 -13.44
C PHE A 469 9.50 -2.73 -14.66
N GLU A 470 10.79 -2.89 -14.96
CA GLU A 470 11.31 -3.76 -16.04
C GLU A 470 10.83 -5.22 -15.90
N LYS A 471 10.35 -5.84 -16.99
CA LYS A 471 9.84 -7.24 -17.02
C LYS A 471 10.80 -8.31 -16.45
N THR A 472 12.11 -8.04 -16.45
CA THR A 472 13.13 -8.90 -15.83
C THR A 472 12.97 -9.03 -14.32
N ILE A 473 12.50 -7.96 -13.66
CA ILE A 473 12.23 -7.93 -12.22
C ILE A 473 11.07 -8.89 -11.91
N TYR A 474 10.01 -8.87 -12.72
CA TYR A 474 8.89 -9.80 -12.55
C TYR A 474 9.31 -11.26 -12.73
N LEU A 475 10.06 -11.59 -13.79
CA LEU A 475 10.55 -12.95 -14.00
C LEU A 475 11.42 -13.43 -12.82
N LYS A 476 12.31 -12.55 -12.33
CA LYS A 476 13.15 -12.82 -11.16
C LYS A 476 12.32 -13.09 -9.90
N ASN A 477 11.26 -12.31 -9.66
CA ASN A 477 10.38 -12.50 -8.52
C ASN A 477 9.68 -13.86 -8.58
N PHE A 478 9.08 -14.22 -9.72
CA PHE A 478 8.43 -15.52 -9.87
C PHE A 478 9.43 -16.69 -9.75
N LEU A 479 10.65 -16.55 -10.27
CA LEU A 479 11.70 -17.57 -10.10
C LEU A 479 12.07 -17.76 -8.62
N ASN A 480 12.09 -16.69 -7.83
CA ASN A 480 12.29 -16.78 -6.38
C ASN A 480 11.11 -17.43 -5.67
N VAL A 481 9.87 -17.15 -6.09
CA VAL A 481 8.68 -17.79 -5.55
C VAL A 481 8.77 -19.31 -5.74
N ILE A 482 9.01 -19.80 -6.96
CA ILE A 482 9.09 -21.24 -7.18
C ILE A 482 10.28 -21.89 -6.45
N LYS A 483 11.41 -21.18 -6.31
CA LYS A 483 12.58 -21.65 -5.55
C LYS A 483 12.24 -21.84 -4.07
N ASN A 484 11.54 -20.88 -3.48
CA ASN A 484 11.28 -20.84 -2.05
C ASN A 484 10.11 -21.76 -1.62
N HIS A 485 9.17 -22.04 -2.53
CA HIS A 485 7.93 -22.75 -2.19
C HIS A 485 7.85 -24.19 -2.71
N SER A 486 8.92 -24.72 -3.32
CA SER A 486 8.93 -26.06 -3.92
C SER A 486 9.36 -27.21 -2.97
N ASN A 487 9.12 -27.13 -1.66
CA ASN A 487 9.45 -28.20 -0.69
C ASN A 487 10.88 -28.82 -0.85
N ASN A 488 11.89 -27.97 -1.11
CA ASN A 488 13.28 -28.30 -1.43
C ASN A 488 13.58 -28.81 -2.85
N GLU A 489 12.58 -29.14 -3.65
CA GLU A 489 12.75 -29.70 -4.98
C GLU A 489 13.49 -28.75 -5.92
N LEU A 490 13.20 -27.45 -5.89
CA LEU A 490 13.90 -26.43 -6.71
C LEU A 490 14.87 -25.57 -5.89
N LYS A 491 15.22 -25.95 -4.66
CA LYS A 491 16.06 -25.12 -3.77
C LYS A 491 17.46 -24.84 -4.30
N ASN A 492 18.01 -25.78 -5.09
CA ASN A 492 19.33 -25.65 -5.71
C ASN A 492 19.27 -25.02 -7.12
N MET A 493 18.11 -24.47 -7.50
CA MET A 493 17.99 -23.70 -8.74
C MET A 493 18.69 -22.35 -8.58
N ASP A 494 19.57 -22.02 -9.51
CA ASP A 494 20.11 -20.67 -9.66
C ASP A 494 19.80 -20.12 -11.05
N TYR A 495 19.88 -18.81 -11.23
CA TYR A 495 19.57 -18.19 -12.50
C TYR A 495 20.37 -16.92 -12.75
N PHE A 496 20.62 -16.63 -14.02
CA PHE A 496 21.38 -15.48 -14.48
C PHE A 496 20.70 -14.81 -15.68
N PHE A 497 20.68 -13.48 -15.65
CA PHE A 497 20.13 -12.65 -16.73
C PHE A 497 21.24 -11.90 -17.46
N GLU A 498 21.20 -11.98 -18.79
CA GLU A 498 22.06 -11.22 -19.67
C GLU A 498 21.20 -10.34 -20.57
N ASN A 499 21.25 -9.03 -20.30
CA ASN A 499 20.57 -8.04 -21.12
C ASN A 499 21.22 -7.99 -22.52
N VAL A 500 20.38 -8.10 -23.54
CA VAL A 500 20.72 -7.97 -24.95
C VAL A 500 20.03 -6.70 -25.45
N TYR A 501 20.75 -5.58 -25.42
CA TYR A 501 20.21 -4.32 -25.93
C TYR A 501 20.00 -4.42 -27.44
N LYS A 502 18.76 -4.19 -27.88
CA LYS A 502 18.46 -3.81 -29.26
C LYS A 502 18.34 -2.30 -29.30
N LYS A 503 19.23 -1.63 -30.04
CA LYS A 503 18.97 -0.24 -30.44
C LYS A 503 17.68 -0.22 -31.25
N SER A 504 16.72 0.64 -30.89
CA SER A 504 15.66 1.01 -31.82
C SER A 504 16.30 1.73 -33.00
N ASN A 505 15.75 1.53 -34.21
CA ASN A 505 16.15 2.30 -35.39
C ASN A 505 15.37 3.63 -35.49
N ASP A 506 14.43 3.89 -34.57
CA ASP A 506 13.67 5.12 -34.53
C ASP A 506 14.33 6.10 -33.55
N GLU A 507 14.90 7.17 -34.12
CA GLU A 507 15.52 8.29 -33.40
C GLU A 507 14.47 9.20 -32.69
N SER A 508 13.19 8.83 -32.68
CA SER A 508 12.09 9.72 -32.24
C SER A 508 11.33 9.28 -30.99
N SER A 509 11.69 8.16 -30.34
CA SER A 509 11.06 7.75 -29.08
C SER A 509 12.11 7.59 -27.97
N ASP A 510 12.19 8.58 -27.08
CA ASP A 510 13.02 8.53 -25.86
C ASP A 510 12.60 7.42 -24.85
N TYR A 511 11.59 6.59 -25.17
CA TYR A 511 11.00 5.63 -24.24
C TYR A 511 10.71 4.21 -24.74
N ASP A 512 10.94 3.87 -26.01
CA ASP A 512 10.71 2.49 -26.51
C ASP A 512 12.03 1.72 -26.73
N GLU A 513 12.77 1.52 -25.64
CA GLU A 513 13.84 0.52 -25.62
C GLU A 513 13.23 -0.88 -25.64
N LYS A 514 13.21 -1.53 -26.82
CA LYS A 514 12.82 -2.95 -26.94
C LYS A 514 13.79 -3.83 -26.16
N PHE A 515 13.42 -4.16 -24.93
CA PHE A 515 14.19 -4.99 -24.04
C PHE A 515 14.17 -6.46 -24.48
N GLU A 516 15.36 -7.04 -24.66
CA GLU A 516 15.56 -8.46 -24.88
C GLU A 516 16.58 -8.97 -23.85
N SER A 517 16.32 -10.10 -23.22
CA SER A 517 17.23 -10.72 -22.25
C SER A 517 17.36 -12.21 -22.42
N ASN A 518 18.56 -12.70 -22.19
CA ASN A 518 18.86 -14.11 -22.07
C ASN A 518 18.76 -14.52 -20.60
N CYS A 519 17.88 -15.46 -20.29
CA CYS A 519 17.76 -16.07 -18.96
C CYS A 519 18.36 -17.48 -19.02
N TYR A 520 19.33 -17.73 -18.13
CA TYR A 520 19.95 -19.04 -17.94
C TYR A 520 19.59 -19.54 -16.55
N ILE A 521 18.85 -20.64 -16.46
CA ILE A 521 18.50 -21.28 -15.19
C ILE A 521 19.33 -22.56 -15.05
N THR A 522 20.06 -22.70 -13.96
CA THR A 522 20.96 -23.82 -13.69
C THR A 522 20.35 -24.72 -12.63
N PHE A 523 20.18 -26.00 -12.94
CA PHE A 523 19.56 -26.96 -12.04
C PHE A 523 19.96 -28.40 -12.40
N GLN A 524 20.38 -29.20 -11.42
CA GLN A 524 20.84 -30.60 -11.58
C GLN A 524 21.76 -30.85 -12.80
N ASN A 525 22.86 -30.09 -12.91
CA ASN A 525 23.81 -30.19 -14.02
C ASN A 525 23.20 -29.93 -15.42
N MET A 526 22.08 -29.22 -15.47
CA MET A 526 21.44 -28.78 -16.70
C MET A 526 21.32 -27.26 -16.73
N VAL A 527 21.28 -26.71 -17.93
CA VAL A 527 20.96 -25.30 -18.17
C VAL A 527 19.68 -25.20 -18.98
N TYR A 528 18.71 -24.45 -18.47
CA TYR A 528 17.48 -24.08 -19.16
C TYR A 528 17.65 -22.66 -19.68
N PHE A 529 17.73 -22.53 -20.99
CA PHE A 529 17.89 -21.25 -21.67
C PHE A 529 16.55 -20.73 -22.20
N ILE A 530 16.29 -19.46 -21.90
CA ILE A 530 15.04 -18.79 -22.26
C ILE A 530 15.38 -17.40 -22.77
N LYS A 531 14.70 -16.97 -23.82
CA LYS A 531 14.83 -15.64 -24.40
C LYS A 531 13.63 -14.80 -23.98
N VAL A 532 13.85 -13.83 -23.11
CA VAL A 532 12.85 -12.92 -22.54
C VAL A 532 12.72 -11.68 -23.43
N ASN A 533 11.49 -11.27 -23.73
CA ASN A 533 11.18 -10.08 -24.51
C ASN A 533 9.83 -9.49 -24.07
N GLU A 534 9.47 -8.34 -24.63
CA GLU A 534 8.23 -7.60 -24.33
C GLU A 534 6.93 -8.40 -24.51
N LYS A 535 6.91 -9.43 -25.36
CA LYS A 535 5.70 -10.21 -25.67
C LYS A 535 5.45 -11.38 -24.70
N ILE A 536 6.38 -11.64 -23.77
CA ILE A 536 6.28 -12.77 -22.85
C ILE A 536 5.48 -12.40 -21.60
N ASP A 537 4.51 -13.25 -21.25
CA ASP A 537 3.84 -13.27 -19.95
C ASP A 537 4.75 -14.01 -18.96
N ALA A 538 5.43 -13.25 -18.09
CA ALA A 538 6.41 -13.78 -17.14
C ALA A 538 5.78 -14.78 -16.15
N ARG A 539 4.55 -14.51 -15.69
CA ARG A 539 3.84 -15.39 -14.74
C ARG A 539 3.53 -16.72 -15.40
N LYS A 540 2.86 -16.74 -16.55
CA LYS A 540 2.53 -17.98 -17.27
C LYS A 540 3.77 -18.78 -17.65
N LEU A 541 4.82 -18.08 -18.09
CA LEU A 541 6.10 -18.73 -18.42
C LEU A 541 6.72 -19.40 -17.18
N VAL A 542 6.83 -18.70 -16.05
CA VAL A 542 7.52 -19.23 -14.86
C VAL A 542 6.67 -20.25 -14.11
N MET A 543 5.45 -19.88 -13.75
CA MET A 543 4.58 -20.67 -12.88
C MET A 543 4.10 -21.95 -13.56
N ASN A 544 3.92 -21.96 -14.89
CA ASN A 544 3.42 -23.13 -15.60
C ASN A 544 4.53 -23.84 -16.36
N ARG A 545 5.27 -23.14 -17.24
CA ARG A 545 6.17 -23.81 -18.20
C ARG A 545 7.56 -24.14 -17.61
N ILE A 546 8.18 -23.19 -16.93
CA ILE A 546 9.54 -23.37 -16.37
C ILE A 546 9.50 -24.32 -15.18
N SER A 547 8.58 -24.10 -14.24
CA SER A 547 8.38 -24.96 -13.08
C SER A 547 8.19 -26.42 -13.49
N GLU A 548 7.26 -26.70 -14.40
CA GLU A 548 6.97 -28.04 -14.92
C GLU A 548 8.22 -28.68 -15.54
N LYS A 549 8.96 -27.95 -16.39
CA LYS A 549 10.20 -28.50 -16.98
C LYS A 549 11.25 -28.84 -15.94
N LEU A 550 11.43 -28.00 -14.92
CA LEU A 550 12.40 -28.25 -13.84
C LEU A 550 11.98 -29.45 -12.99
N LEU A 551 10.70 -29.53 -12.61
CA LEU A 551 10.16 -30.61 -11.78
C LEU A 551 10.13 -31.95 -12.51
N ASN A 552 9.81 -31.97 -13.80
CA ASN A 552 9.92 -33.15 -14.64
C ASN A 552 11.36 -33.66 -14.77
N SER A 553 12.35 -32.76 -14.73
CA SER A 553 13.76 -33.16 -14.82
C SER A 553 14.24 -33.99 -13.62
N ILE A 554 13.53 -33.89 -12.51
CA ILE A 554 13.77 -34.64 -11.27
C ILE A 554 12.71 -35.70 -11.01
N LYS A 555 11.78 -35.89 -11.96
CA LYS A 555 10.62 -36.78 -11.86
C LYS A 555 9.76 -36.49 -10.61
N SER A 556 9.64 -35.22 -10.24
CA SER A 556 8.72 -34.84 -9.17
C SER A 556 7.28 -35.07 -9.60
N SER A 557 6.47 -35.61 -8.70
CA SER A 557 5.01 -35.64 -8.84
C SER A 557 4.34 -34.32 -8.48
N ASN A 558 5.08 -33.40 -7.83
CA ASN A 558 4.56 -32.11 -7.39
C ASN A 558 4.70 -31.06 -8.49
N HIS A 559 3.74 -30.16 -8.55
CA HIS A 559 3.69 -29.04 -9.48
C HIS A 559 3.16 -27.79 -8.78
N PHE A 560 3.41 -26.63 -9.40
CA PHE A 560 2.67 -25.43 -9.08
C PHE A 560 1.32 -25.50 -9.77
N VAL A 561 0.25 -25.53 -8.99
CA VAL A 561 -1.13 -25.63 -9.49
C VAL A 561 -1.82 -24.29 -9.22
N GLU A 562 -2.39 -23.70 -10.27
CA GLU A 562 -3.18 -22.47 -10.18
C GLU A 562 -4.50 -22.75 -9.45
N LEU A 563 -4.81 -21.95 -8.43
CA LEU A 563 -6.09 -22.02 -7.72
C LEU A 563 -7.06 -21.04 -8.38
N ASP A 564 -7.70 -21.49 -9.45
CA ASP A 564 -8.66 -20.69 -10.23
C ASP A 564 -10.10 -21.13 -9.96
N PHE A 565 -10.72 -20.54 -8.94
CA PHE A 565 -12.08 -20.87 -8.54
C PHE A 565 -13.15 -20.39 -9.54
N TRP A 566 -12.80 -19.52 -10.50
CA TRP A 566 -13.72 -18.97 -11.51
C TRP A 566 -13.49 -19.51 -12.93
N LYS A 567 -12.45 -20.32 -13.15
CA LYS A 567 -12.08 -20.86 -14.48
C LYS A 567 -11.82 -19.77 -15.52
N VAL A 568 -11.22 -18.66 -15.10
CA VAL A 568 -10.84 -17.51 -15.93
C VAL A 568 -9.38 -17.52 -16.38
N ASN A 569 -8.57 -18.50 -15.94
CA ASN A 569 -7.14 -18.70 -16.22
C ASN A 569 -6.29 -17.44 -16.00
N ASN A 570 -6.53 -16.77 -14.87
CA ASN A 570 -5.88 -15.51 -14.52
C ASN A 570 -5.68 -15.32 -13.01
N SER A 571 -5.68 -16.40 -12.22
CA SER A 571 -5.49 -16.32 -10.77
C SER A 571 -4.07 -15.89 -10.43
N SER A 572 -3.91 -15.14 -9.34
CA SER A 572 -2.61 -14.82 -8.74
C SER A 572 -2.21 -15.85 -7.69
N ILE A 573 -3.08 -16.80 -7.37
CA ILE A 573 -2.94 -17.74 -6.26
C ILE A 573 -2.57 -19.13 -6.79
N TYR A 574 -1.58 -19.72 -6.13
CA TYR A 574 -1.07 -21.04 -6.46
C TYR A 574 -0.93 -21.89 -5.21
N THR A 575 -0.75 -23.19 -5.41
CA THR A 575 -0.22 -24.11 -4.41
C THR A 575 0.86 -24.98 -5.02
N PHE A 576 1.73 -25.54 -4.20
CA PHE A 576 2.73 -26.51 -4.63
C PHE A 576 2.40 -27.89 -4.06
N GLY A 577 2.05 -28.83 -4.94
CA GLY A 577 1.61 -30.17 -4.55
C GLY A 577 1.27 -31.06 -5.74
N ASN A 578 0.76 -32.26 -5.46
CA ASN A 578 0.34 -33.19 -6.52
C ASN A 578 -0.91 -32.66 -7.25
N PRO A 579 -0.89 -32.49 -8.58
CA PRO A 579 -2.02 -31.97 -9.35
C PRO A 579 -3.34 -32.71 -9.16
N ASP A 580 -3.31 -34.04 -9.10
CA ASP A 580 -4.53 -34.85 -8.99
C ASP A 580 -5.21 -34.63 -7.64
N ILE A 581 -4.41 -34.53 -6.57
CA ILE A 581 -4.91 -34.24 -5.22
C ILE A 581 -5.47 -32.81 -5.15
N VAL A 582 -4.72 -31.82 -5.66
CA VAL A 582 -5.15 -30.40 -5.63
C VAL A 582 -6.44 -30.21 -6.44
N ASN A 583 -6.50 -30.75 -7.66
CA ASN A 583 -7.69 -30.68 -8.50
C ASN A 583 -8.87 -31.43 -7.87
N GLY A 584 -8.61 -32.56 -7.21
CA GLY A 584 -9.59 -33.29 -6.42
C GLY A 584 -10.18 -32.44 -5.31
N ILE A 585 -9.36 -31.69 -4.56
CA ILE A 585 -9.81 -30.74 -3.53
C ILE A 585 -10.62 -29.60 -4.18
N LEU A 586 -10.08 -28.93 -5.20
CA LEU A 586 -10.74 -27.81 -5.88
C LEU A 586 -12.13 -28.19 -6.40
N SER A 587 -12.28 -29.39 -6.95
CA SER A 587 -13.55 -29.87 -7.51
C SER A 587 -14.68 -30.05 -6.48
N LYS A 588 -14.37 -30.11 -5.18
CA LYS A 588 -15.38 -30.23 -4.12
C LYS A 588 -16.10 -28.91 -3.83
N TYR A 589 -15.52 -27.78 -4.20
CA TYR A 589 -15.98 -26.46 -3.78
C TYR A 589 -16.45 -25.64 -4.98
N ASP A 590 -17.71 -25.22 -4.94
CA ASP A 590 -18.27 -24.28 -5.90
C ASP A 590 -18.28 -22.88 -5.28
N PHE A 591 -17.24 -22.09 -5.57
CA PHE A 591 -17.17 -20.69 -5.11
C PHE A 591 -18.05 -19.75 -5.95
N LYS A 592 -18.60 -20.22 -7.08
CA LYS A 592 -19.39 -19.41 -8.01
C LYS A 592 -20.88 -19.40 -7.65
N ASN A 593 -21.40 -20.52 -7.13
CA ASN A 593 -22.83 -20.72 -6.79
C ASN A 593 -23.03 -20.97 -5.28
#